data_AF-A0A0E3NGE1-F1
#
_entry.id   AF-A0A0E3NGE1-F1
#
_cell.length_a   1.000
_cell.length_b   1.000
_cell.length_c   1.000
_cell.angle_alpha   90.00
_cell.angle_beta   90.00
_cell.angle_gamma   90.00
#
_symmetry.space_group_name_H-M   'P 1'
#
loop_
_entity.id
_entity.type
_entity.pdbx_description
1 polymer ?
#
loop_
_entity_poly.entity_id
_entity_poly.type
_entity_poly.pdbx_seq_one_letter_code
_entity_poly.pdbx_strand_id
1 'polypeptide(L)'
;MLGIAAGLLSGVIFAALIMNVRILKAEYPELAIMFWPMGVALLLLSPFTLEISPNVLYSNLKVLIAFGIVSIGLGEIFTILGFANLKAQTGSLLALVEPVSGVFFDIAVLGIGLPSETLAGCALILASAVFISFKGSENIKEGEDKTLF
;
A
#
# COMPACT_ATOMS: atom_id res chain seq x y z
N MET A 1 -2.36 -24.04 -0.31
CA MET A 1 -3.73 -23.49 -0.49
C MET A 1 -4.07 -22.41 0.53
N LEU A 2 -3.76 -22.58 1.82
CA LEU A 2 -4.02 -21.58 2.86
C LEU A 2 -3.42 -20.19 2.53
N GLY A 3 -2.17 -20.14 2.05
CA GLY A 3 -1.52 -18.87 1.66
C GLY A 3 -2.22 -18.15 0.51
N ILE A 4 -2.75 -18.89 -0.48
CA ILE A 4 -3.50 -18.31 -1.61
C ILE A 4 -4.81 -17.70 -1.11
N ALA A 5 -5.55 -18.42 -0.27
CA ALA A 5 -6.79 -17.91 0.31
C ALA A 5 -6.55 -16.69 1.20
N ALA A 6 -5.49 -16.71 2.02
CA ALA A 6 -5.10 -15.57 2.84
C ALA A 6 -4.72 -14.35 1.99
N GLY A 7 -3.98 -14.54 0.89
CA GLY A 7 -3.61 -13.46 -0.04
C GLY A 7 -4.80 -12.89 -0.82
N LEU A 8 -5.76 -13.73 -1.21
CA LEU A 8 -7.01 -13.24 -1.84
C LEU A 8 -7.84 -12.43 -0.84
N LEU A 9 -7.97 -12.94 0.40
CA LEU A 9 -8.71 -12.24 1.44
C LEU A 9 -8.04 -10.91 1.81
N SER A 10 -6.71 -10.88 1.91
CA SER A 10 -5.98 -9.63 2.17
C SER A 10 -6.22 -8.61 1.06
N GLY A 11 -6.28 -9.02 -0.21
CA GLY A 11 -6.64 -8.13 -1.32
C GLY A 11 -8.02 -7.48 -1.16
N VAL A 12 -9.02 -8.21 -0.64
CA VAL A 12 -10.35 -7.67 -0.33
C VAL A 12 -10.29 -6.65 0.81
N ILE A 13 -9.57 -6.97 1.89
CA ILE A 13 -9.38 -6.06 3.02
C ILE A 13 -8.63 -4.80 2.58
N PHE A 14 -7.64 -4.93 1.70
CA PHE A 14 -6.90 -3.81 1.15
C PHE A 14 -7.77 -2.91 0.28
N ALA A 15 -8.65 -3.48 -0.55
CA ALA A 15 -9.64 -2.70 -1.29
C ALA A 15 -10.57 -1.90 -0.36
N ALA A 16 -10.99 -2.49 0.77
CA ALA A 16 -11.77 -1.78 1.79
C ALA A 16 -10.96 -0.65 2.46
N LEU A 17 -9.66 -0.85 2.71
CA LEU A 17 -8.76 0.19 3.20
C LEU A 17 -8.71 1.39 2.24
N ILE A 18 -8.49 1.16 0.94
CA ILE A 18 -8.46 2.22 -0.09
C ILE A 18 -9.75 3.05 -0.05
N MET A 19 -10.91 2.38 0.05
CA MET A 19 -12.20 3.03 0.11
C MET A 19 -12.38 3.85 1.40
N ASN A 20 -12.00 3.29 2.55
CA ASN A 20 -12.09 3.96 3.85
C ASN A 20 -11.24 5.22 3.90
N VAL A 21 -9.99 5.17 3.42
CA VAL A 21 -9.09 6.33 3.36
C VAL A 21 -9.74 7.48 2.60
N ARG A 22 -10.37 7.18 1.47
CA ARG A 22 -11.04 8.19 0.64
C ARG A 22 -12.27 8.78 1.32
N ILE A 23 -13.09 7.95 1.97
CA ILE A 23 -14.27 8.40 2.70
C ILE A 23 -13.84 9.30 3.86
N LEU A 24 -12.88 8.86 4.66
CA LEU A 24 -12.43 9.59 5.85
C LEU A 24 -11.74 10.90 5.50
N LYS A 25 -11.05 11.01 4.35
CA LYS A 25 -10.42 12.26 3.92
C LYS A 25 -11.41 13.41 3.70
N ALA A 26 -12.70 13.11 3.51
CA ALA A 26 -13.73 14.15 3.41
C ALA A 26 -13.93 14.91 4.73
N GLU A 27 -13.65 14.26 5.87
CA GLU A 27 -13.98 14.76 7.21
C GLU A 27 -12.75 14.91 8.11
N TYR A 28 -11.66 14.20 7.83
CA TYR A 28 -10.48 14.11 8.69
C TYR A 28 -9.20 14.48 7.95
N PRO A 29 -8.23 15.12 8.66
CA PRO A 29 -6.92 15.36 8.09
C PRO A 29 -6.17 14.04 7.84
N GLU A 30 -5.36 14.01 6.79
CA GLU A 30 -4.59 12.83 6.37
C GLU A 30 -3.72 12.27 7.52
N LEU A 31 -3.18 13.15 8.37
CA LEU A 31 -2.40 12.75 9.55
C LEU A 31 -3.21 11.93 10.56
N ALA A 32 -4.49 12.26 10.78
CA ALA A 32 -5.35 11.48 11.67
C ALA A 32 -5.67 10.11 11.07
N ILE A 33 -5.86 10.05 9.75
CA ILE A 33 -6.12 8.82 9.01
C ILE A 33 -4.89 7.89 9.07
N MET A 34 -3.68 8.43 9.05
CA MET A 34 -2.43 7.67 9.25
C MET A 34 -2.24 7.21 10.71
N PHE A 35 -2.49 8.11 11.67
CA PHE A 35 -2.16 7.89 13.07
C PHE A 35 -3.03 6.81 13.74
N TRP A 36 -4.35 6.85 13.53
CA TRP A 36 -5.28 5.99 14.26
C TRP A 36 -5.12 4.49 13.96
N PRO A 37 -5.02 4.04 12.70
CA PRO A 37 -4.78 2.63 12.40
C PRO A 37 -3.49 2.10 13.04
N MET A 38 -2.39 2.88 12.99
CA MET A 38 -1.12 2.53 13.63
C MET A 38 -1.26 2.44 15.15
N GLY A 39 -1.95 3.41 15.78
CA GLY A 39 -2.20 3.41 17.21
C GLY A 39 -3.03 2.22 17.68
N VAL A 40 -4.10 1.90 16.94
CA VAL A 40 -4.94 0.72 17.22
C VAL A 40 -4.15 -0.57 17.03
N ALA A 41 -3.36 -0.68 15.96
CA ALA A 41 -2.49 -1.84 15.74
C ALA A 41 -1.47 -2.01 16.86
N LEU A 42 -0.84 -0.91 17.32
CA LEU A 42 0.08 -0.93 18.45
C LEU A 42 -0.60 -1.44 19.73
N LEU A 43 -1.81 -0.96 20.04
CA LEU A 43 -2.56 -1.40 21.22
C LEU A 43 -2.92 -2.89 21.14
N LEU A 44 -3.45 -3.34 20.00
CA LEU A 44 -3.84 -4.74 19.79
C LEU A 44 -2.64 -5.69 19.81
N LEU A 45 -1.47 -5.25 19.33
CA LEU A 45 -0.26 -6.06 19.30
C LEU A 45 0.62 -5.93 20.56
N SER A 46 0.37 -4.93 21.39
CA SER A 46 1.10 -4.72 22.65
C SER A 46 1.17 -5.94 23.58
N PRO A 47 0.12 -6.77 23.80
CA PRO A 47 0.23 -7.91 24.71
C PRO A 47 1.23 -8.96 24.23
N PHE A 48 1.47 -9.09 22.92
CA PHE A 48 2.45 -10.05 22.38
C PHE A 48 3.89 -9.68 22.70
N THR A 49 4.16 -8.43 23.08
CA THR A 49 5.50 -8.01 23.53
C THR A 49 5.91 -8.65 24.85
N LEU A 50 4.94 -9.11 25.66
CA LEU A 50 5.19 -9.77 26.95
C LEU A 50 5.77 -11.18 26.79
N GLU A 51 5.65 -11.79 25.61
CA GLU A 51 6.20 -13.11 25.32
C GLU A 51 7.72 -13.09 25.05
N ILE A 52 8.31 -11.90 24.92
CA ILE A 52 9.71 -11.70 24.51
C ILE A 52 10.51 -11.13 25.69
N SER A 53 11.73 -11.65 25.90
CA SER A 53 12.65 -11.10 26.91
C SER A 53 13.00 -9.64 26.59
N PRO A 54 12.89 -8.70 27.57
CA PRO A 54 13.20 -7.28 27.35
C PRO A 54 14.61 -7.04 26.79
N ASN A 55 15.59 -7.86 27.16
CA ASN A 55 16.97 -7.73 26.69
C ASN A 55 17.08 -8.00 25.16
N VAL A 56 16.32 -8.98 24.66
CA VAL A 56 16.24 -9.26 23.21
C VAL A 56 15.58 -8.10 22.47
N LEU A 57 14.53 -7.50 23.05
CA LEU A 57 13.87 -6.33 22.46
C LEU A 57 14.82 -5.13 22.35
N TYR A 58 15.49 -4.74 23.45
CA TYR A 58 16.37 -3.57 23.47
C TYR A 58 17.59 -3.73 22.56
N SER A 59 18.17 -4.93 22.50
CA SER A 59 19.31 -5.21 21.62
C SER A 59 18.96 -5.10 20.13
N ASN A 60 17.70 -5.37 19.75
CA ASN A 60 17.22 -5.31 18.36
C ASN A 60 16.46 -4.01 18.03
N LEU A 61 16.26 -3.12 19.00
CA LEU A 61 15.39 -1.96 18.86
C LEU A 61 15.79 -1.03 17.70
N LYS A 62 17.09 -0.86 17.45
CA LYS A 62 17.58 -0.05 16.32
C LYS A 62 17.13 -0.61 14.97
N VAL A 63 17.28 -1.92 14.77
CA VAL A 63 16.86 -2.61 13.55
C VAL A 63 15.34 -2.56 13.42
N LEU A 64 14.63 -2.75 14.53
CA LEU A 64 13.17 -2.73 14.56
C LEU A 64 12.60 -1.35 14.22
N ILE A 65 13.22 -0.27 14.73
CA ILE A 65 12.86 1.10 14.39
C ILE A 65 13.12 1.38 12.91
N ALA A 66 14.30 1.01 12.39
CA ALA A 66 14.62 1.22 10.99
C ALA A 66 13.65 0.46 10.07
N PHE A 67 13.37 -0.80 10.38
CA PHE A 67 12.42 -1.63 9.66
C PHE A 67 11.00 -1.05 9.74
N GLY A 68 10.52 -0.69 10.94
CA GLY A 68 9.20 -0.12 11.13
C GLY A 68 9.00 1.20 10.39
N ILE A 69 9.98 2.11 10.43
CA ILE A 69 9.92 3.39 9.71
C ILE A 69 9.92 3.15 8.20
N VAL A 70 10.85 2.35 7.68
CA VAL A 70 11.02 2.20 6.23
C VAL A 70 9.90 1.37 5.62
N SER A 71 9.57 0.24 6.23
CA SER A 71 8.60 -0.71 5.67
C SER A 71 7.15 -0.30 5.90
N ILE A 72 6.82 0.22 7.09
CA ILE A 72 5.44 0.57 7.45
C ILE A 72 5.22 2.08 7.49
N GLY A 73 6.10 2.84 8.16
CA GLY A 73 5.95 4.29 8.30
C GLY A 73 5.87 5.01 6.96
N LEU A 74 6.91 4.89 6.13
CA LEU A 74 6.94 5.49 4.81
C LEU A 74 5.91 4.87 3.87
N GLY A 75 5.72 3.55 3.94
CA GLY A 75 4.71 2.83 3.15
C GLY A 75 3.30 3.36 3.38
N GLU A 76 2.91 3.55 4.64
CA GLU A 76 1.61 4.09 5.01
C GLU A 76 1.46 5.55 4.59
N ILE A 77 2.51 6.37 4.78
CA ILE A 77 2.47 7.78 4.34
C ILE A 77 2.19 7.87 2.85
N PHE A 78 2.93 7.12 2.02
CA PHE A 78 2.72 7.13 0.57
C PHE A 78 1.37 6.52 0.18
N THR A 79 0.91 5.50 0.89
CA THR A 79 -0.39 4.86 0.69
C THR A 79 -1.54 5.84 0.94
N ILE A 80 -1.55 6.50 2.10
CA ILE A 80 -2.60 7.45 2.45
C ILE A 80 -2.56 8.65 1.50
N LEU A 81 -1.39 9.27 1.28
CA LEU A 81 -1.26 10.40 0.36
C LEU A 81 -1.67 10.03 -1.07
N GLY A 82 -1.30 8.84 -1.54
CA GLY A 82 -1.67 8.34 -2.87
C GLY A 82 -3.18 8.16 -2.99
N PHE A 83 -3.78 7.33 -2.12
CA PHE A 83 -5.20 6.98 -2.24
C PHE A 83 -6.15 8.12 -1.86
N ALA A 84 -5.75 9.01 -0.96
CA ALA A 84 -6.51 10.20 -0.63
C ALA A 84 -6.71 11.13 -1.85
N ASN A 85 -5.84 11.08 -2.85
CA ASN A 85 -5.84 12.00 -3.99
C ASN A 85 -6.24 11.33 -5.33
N LEU A 86 -6.61 10.05 -5.31
CA LEU A 86 -6.96 9.29 -6.50
C LEU A 86 -8.44 8.88 -6.52
N LYS A 87 -9.01 8.72 -7.72
CA LYS A 87 -10.29 8.01 -7.89
C LYS A 87 -10.10 6.56 -7.44
N ALA A 88 -11.09 5.97 -6.77
CA ALA A 88 -10.98 4.60 -6.22
C ALA A 88 -10.53 3.56 -7.26
N GLN A 89 -11.07 3.61 -8.48
CA GLN A 89 -10.68 2.71 -9.56
C GLN A 89 -9.21 2.87 -9.98
N THR A 90 -8.71 4.11 -10.04
CA THR A 90 -7.30 4.40 -10.32
C THR A 90 -6.42 3.95 -9.14
N GLY A 91 -6.81 4.27 -7.91
CA GLY A 91 -6.11 3.85 -6.70
C GLY A 91 -5.99 2.33 -6.59
N SER A 92 -7.05 1.57 -6.83
CA SER A 92 -7.03 0.11 -6.81
C SER A 92 -6.16 -0.51 -7.92
N LEU A 93 -6.05 0.12 -9.10
CA LEU A 93 -5.14 -0.36 -10.15
C LEU A 93 -3.69 0.00 -9.85
N LEU A 94 -3.43 1.19 -9.28
CA LEU A 94 -2.10 1.59 -8.83
C LEU A 94 -1.64 0.79 -7.60
N ALA A 95 -2.56 0.33 -6.76
CA ALA A 95 -2.27 -0.60 -5.67
C ALA A 95 -1.64 -1.90 -6.16
N LEU A 96 -1.95 -2.34 -7.40
CA LEU A 96 -1.33 -3.52 -7.99
C LEU A 96 0.15 -3.32 -8.34
N VAL A 97 0.68 -2.09 -8.27
CA VAL A 97 2.11 -1.84 -8.34
C VAL A 97 2.83 -2.45 -7.13
N GLU A 98 2.21 -2.46 -5.94
CA GLU A 98 2.78 -3.04 -4.72
C GLU A 98 3.15 -4.53 -4.89
N PRO A 99 2.25 -5.44 -5.29
CA PRO A 99 2.63 -6.85 -5.50
C PRO A 99 3.62 -7.01 -6.65
N VAL A 100 3.59 -6.17 -7.69
CA VAL A 100 4.61 -6.18 -8.75
C VAL A 100 5.98 -5.80 -8.19
N SER A 101 6.06 -4.78 -7.34
CA SER A 101 7.29 -4.40 -6.65
C SER A 101 7.82 -5.52 -5.75
N GLY A 102 6.93 -6.27 -5.08
CA GLY A 102 7.31 -7.47 -4.32
C GLY A 102 8.02 -8.51 -5.20
N VAL A 103 7.46 -8.80 -6.37
CA VAL A 103 8.07 -9.71 -7.36
C VAL A 103 9.45 -9.20 -7.81
N PHE A 104 9.63 -7.89 -8.00
CA PHE A 104 10.94 -7.31 -8.31
C PHE A 104 11.93 -7.44 -7.15
N PHE A 105 11.49 -7.32 -5.90
CA PHE A 105 12.36 -7.53 -4.74
C PHE A 105 12.80 -8.99 -4.58
N ASP A 106 11.98 -9.97 -4.99
CA ASP A 106 12.41 -11.37 -5.03
C ASP A 106 13.62 -11.56 -5.96
N ILE A 107 13.65 -10.89 -7.11
CA ILE A 107 14.83 -10.90 -8.00
C ILE A 107 15.98 -10.11 -7.36
N ALA A 108 15.74 -8.86 -6.99
CA ALA A 108 16.80 -7.91 -6.66
C ALA A 108 17.46 -8.16 -5.31
N VAL A 109 16.67 -8.57 -4.30
CA VAL A 109 17.12 -8.74 -2.91
C VAL A 109 17.39 -10.21 -2.61
N LEU A 110 16.52 -11.11 -3.07
CA LEU A 110 16.64 -12.54 -2.79
C LEU A 110 17.39 -13.31 -3.88
N GLY A 111 17.66 -12.70 -5.04
CA GLY A 111 18.38 -13.34 -6.14
C GLY A 111 17.60 -14.47 -6.79
N ILE A 112 16.27 -14.51 -6.61
CA ILE A 112 15.41 -15.58 -7.11
C ILE A 112 15.11 -15.35 -8.59
N GLY A 113 15.48 -16.30 -9.43
CA GLY A 113 15.13 -16.30 -10.85
C GLY A 113 13.63 -16.55 -11.03
N LEU A 114 12.95 -15.64 -11.73
CA LEU A 114 11.52 -15.74 -11.96
C LEU A 114 11.20 -16.27 -13.37
N PRO A 115 10.11 -17.05 -13.50
CA PRO A 115 9.67 -17.55 -14.78
C PRO A 115 9.13 -16.41 -15.66
N SER A 116 9.24 -16.55 -16.99
CA SER A 116 8.91 -15.47 -17.93
C SER A 116 7.43 -15.11 -17.92
N GLU A 117 6.56 -16.05 -17.54
CA GLU A 117 5.13 -15.86 -17.38
C GLU A 117 4.81 -14.88 -16.24
N THR A 118 5.54 -14.97 -15.12
CA THR A 118 5.41 -14.02 -14.00
C THR A 118 5.80 -12.61 -14.41
N LEU A 119 6.88 -12.48 -15.17
CA LEU A 119 7.32 -11.19 -15.70
C LEU A 119 6.30 -10.60 -16.69
N ALA A 120 5.71 -11.43 -17.56
CA ALA A 120 4.66 -11.00 -18.48
C ALA A 120 3.42 -10.49 -17.72
N GLY A 121 3.01 -11.19 -16.64
CA GLY A 121 1.93 -10.74 -15.78
C GLY A 121 2.22 -9.38 -15.12
N CYS A 122 3.43 -9.19 -14.60
CA CYS A 122 3.86 -7.92 -14.03
C CYS A 122 3.84 -6.79 -15.07
N ALA A 123 4.30 -7.05 -16.29
CA ALA A 123 4.29 -6.08 -17.39
C ALA A 123 2.84 -5.66 -17.75
N LEU A 124 1.89 -6.60 -17.79
CA LEU A 124 0.48 -6.30 -18.05
C LEU A 124 -0.16 -5.44 -16.96
N ILE A 125 0.16 -5.71 -15.69
CA ILE A 125 -0.33 -4.91 -14.55
C ILE A 125 0.20 -3.47 -14.67
N LEU A 126 1.51 -3.30 -14.89
CA LEU A 126 2.13 -1.98 -15.05
C LEU A 126 1.58 -1.22 -16.26
N ALA A 127 1.41 -1.90 -17.41
CA ALA A 127 0.83 -1.30 -18.59
C ALA A 127 -0.61 -0.79 -18.32
N SER A 128 -1.40 -1.56 -17.58
CA SER A 128 -2.76 -1.17 -17.20
C SER A 128 -2.76 0.06 -16.28
N ALA A 129 -1.86 0.09 -15.27
CA ALA A 129 -1.72 1.22 -14.37
C ALA A 129 -1.28 2.51 -15.09
N VAL A 130 -0.34 2.39 -16.03
CA VAL A 130 0.10 3.53 -16.86
C VAL A 130 -1.04 4.03 -17.75
N PHE A 131 -1.74 3.12 -18.43
CA PHE A 131 -2.86 3.47 -19.32
C PHE A 131 -3.98 4.22 -18.60
N ILE A 132 -4.38 3.75 -17.41
CA ILE A 132 -5.44 4.42 -16.65
C ILE A 132 -4.98 5.78 -16.11
N SER A 133 -3.69 5.92 -15.78
CA SER A 133 -3.13 7.17 -15.27
C SER A 133 -3.18 8.28 -16.33
N PHE A 134 -2.85 7.95 -17.58
CA PHE A 134 -2.96 8.90 -18.70
C PHE A 134 -4.40 9.30 -18.98
N LYS A 135 -5.32 8.33 -19.04
CA LYS A 135 -6.75 8.61 -19.26
C LYS A 135 -7.36 9.44 -18.12
N GLY A 136 -6.90 9.23 -16.89
CA GLY A 136 -7.29 10.04 -15.73
C GLY A 136 -6.89 11.52 -15.86
N SER A 137 -5.70 11.79 -16.40
CA SER A 137 -5.18 13.15 -16.63
C SER A 137 -5.95 13.90 -17.73
N GLU A 138 -6.32 13.21 -18.81
CA GLU A 138 -7.11 13.80 -19.92
C GLU A 138 -8.51 14.25 -19.47
N ASN A 139 -9.18 13.44 -18.65
CA ASN A 139 -10.52 13.75 -18.14
C ASN A 139 -10.54 14.94 -17.15
N ILE A 140 -9.42 15.23 -16.48
CA ILE A 140 -9.31 16.37 -15.57
C ILE A 140 -9.20 17.67 -16.39
N LYS A 141 -8.39 17.66 -17.46
CA LYS A 141 -8.22 18.82 -18.36
C LYS A 141 -9.50 19.20 -19.10
N GLU A 142 -10.29 18.22 -19.54
CA GLU A 142 -11.56 18.47 -20.24
C GLU A 142 -12.66 19.04 -19.30
N GLY A 143 -12.56 18.77 -17.99
CA GLY A 143 -13.49 19.31 -16.99
C GLY A 143 -13.18 20.77 -16.59
N GLU A 144 -11.90 21.15 -16.56
CA GLU A 144 -11.48 22.54 -16.34
C GLU A 144 -11.85 23.44 -17.53
N ASP A 145 -11.75 22.93 -18.77
CA ASP A 145 -12.14 23.68 -19.96
C ASP A 145 -13.64 23.97 -19.99
N LYS A 146 -14.49 23.03 -19.54
CA LYS A 146 -15.96 23.19 -19.49
C LYS A 146 -16.48 24.05 -18.34
N THR A 147 -15.66 24.39 -17.35
CA THR A 147 -16.05 25.28 -16.23
C THR A 147 -15.63 26.73 -16.44
N LEU A 148 -14.88 27.00 -17.52
CA LEU A 148 -14.45 28.34 -17.95
C LEU A 148 -15.35 28.95 -19.04
N PHE A 149 -16.44 28.28 -19.42
CA PHE A 149 -17.48 28.79 -20.34
C PHE A 149 -18.84 28.95 -19.65
#